data_AF-A0A557ZWT0-F1
#
_entry.id   AF-A0A557ZWT0-F1
#
_cell.length_a   1.000
_cell.length_b   1.000
_cell.length_c   1.000
_cell.angle_alpha   90.00
_cell.angle_beta   90.00
_cell.angle_gamma   90.00
#
_symmetry.space_group_name_H-M   'P 1'
#
loop_
_entity.id
_entity.type
_entity.pdbx_description
1 polymer ?
#
loop_
_entity_poly.entity_id
_entity_poly.type
_entity_poly.pdbx_seq_one_letter_code
_entity_poly.pdbx_strand_id
1 'polypeptide(L)'
;MPVSRFDPPMLRAGGVTPMVEGLQFGFQLLAARRQQLRSTGIPLVNRPLVYLITDGVPTDPHGRRNDRWRDFAPVIRQQEAGKHLLFFAFGVDGAEQEVLAGLAPSSWHFLANLSFAEVLTMVSASIESASADAARSKPSEEVYSDVSSRLEKEARIREYLRGLG
;
A
#
# COMPACT_ATOMS: atom_id res chain seq x y z
N MET A 1 -19.40 -13.09 -8.18
CA MET A 1 -20.37 -12.01 -8.48
C MET A 1 -19.75 -11.11 -9.54
N PRO A 2 -20.44 -10.82 -10.65
CA PRO A 2 -20.00 -9.77 -11.58
C PRO A 2 -19.92 -8.42 -10.87
N VAL A 3 -18.96 -7.56 -11.22
CA VAL A 3 -18.81 -6.21 -10.64
C VAL A 3 -20.10 -5.39 -10.79
N SER A 4 -20.86 -5.61 -11.86
CA SER A 4 -22.16 -4.97 -12.12
C SER A 4 -23.27 -5.29 -11.11
N ARG A 5 -23.06 -6.26 -10.21
CA ARG A 5 -24.00 -6.63 -9.14
C ARG A 5 -23.39 -6.49 -7.75
N PHE A 6 -22.26 -5.79 -7.62
CA PHE A 6 -21.68 -5.50 -6.32
C PHE A 6 -22.41 -4.30 -5.71
N ASP A 7 -23.14 -4.55 -4.62
CA ASP A 7 -23.73 -3.52 -3.79
C ASP A 7 -22.91 -3.42 -2.49
N PRO A 8 -21.99 -2.43 -2.38
CA PRO A 8 -21.13 -2.34 -1.22
C PRO A 8 -21.95 -1.97 0.03
N PRO A 9 -21.66 -2.57 1.20
CA PRO A 9 -22.28 -2.13 2.43
C PRO A 9 -21.90 -0.67 2.72
N MET A 10 -22.85 0.12 3.23
CA MET A 10 -22.52 1.43 3.79
C MET A 10 -21.64 1.24 5.03
N LEU A 11 -20.41 1.73 4.94
CA LEU A 11 -19.49 1.77 6.07
C LEU A 11 -19.61 3.13 6.78
N ARG A 12 -19.50 3.13 8.12
CA ARG A 12 -19.41 4.34 8.94
C ARG A 12 -18.10 4.34 9.68
N ALA A 13 -17.42 5.48 9.72
CA ALA A 13 -16.20 5.64 10.48
C ALA A 13 -16.51 5.48 11.99
N GLY A 14 -15.75 4.61 12.66
CA GLY A 14 -15.86 4.40 14.11
C GLY A 14 -15.16 5.48 14.95
N GLY A 15 -14.52 6.47 14.31
CA GLY A 15 -13.75 7.52 14.97
C GLY A 15 -12.40 7.05 15.54
N VAL A 16 -11.95 5.85 15.18
CA VAL A 16 -10.69 5.25 15.62
C VAL A 16 -9.91 4.70 14.42
N THR A 17 -8.60 4.61 14.59
CA THR A 17 -7.63 4.12 13.60
C THR A 17 -6.76 3.02 14.25
N PRO A 18 -7.31 1.82 14.51
CA PRO A 18 -6.57 0.67 15.04
C PRO A 18 -5.65 0.10 13.94
N MET A 19 -4.60 0.86 13.62
CA MET A 19 -3.76 0.66 12.44
C MET A 19 -3.04 -0.69 12.46
N VAL A 20 -2.48 -1.06 13.62
CA VAL A 20 -1.74 -2.32 13.77
C VAL A 20 -2.68 -3.51 13.60
N GLU A 21 -3.86 -3.48 14.22
CA GLU A 21 -4.89 -4.50 14.07
C GLU A 21 -5.34 -4.63 12.61
N GLY A 22 -5.56 -3.50 11.94
CA GLY A 22 -5.93 -3.47 10.52
C GLY A 22 -4.85 -4.10 9.63
N LEU A 23 -3.59 -3.77 9.85
CA LEU A 23 -2.45 -4.36 9.12
C LEU A 23 -2.31 -5.86 9.40
N GLN A 24 -2.42 -6.28 10.66
CA GLN A 24 -2.40 -7.69 11.04
C GLN A 24 -3.51 -8.48 10.36
N PHE A 25 -4.74 -7.95 10.39
CA PHE A 25 -5.89 -8.56 9.74
C PHE A 25 -5.70 -8.64 8.21
N GLY A 26 -5.21 -7.57 7.59
CA GLY A 26 -4.89 -7.57 6.15
C GLY A 26 -3.85 -8.62 5.77
N PHE A 27 -2.80 -8.78 6.57
CA PHE A 27 -1.76 -9.79 6.34
C PHE A 27 -2.29 -11.22 6.53
N GLN A 28 -3.17 -11.44 7.51
CA GLN A 28 -3.85 -12.73 7.71
C GLN A 28 -4.75 -13.07 6.50
N LEU A 29 -5.54 -12.11 6.03
CA LEU A 29 -6.39 -12.28 4.85
C LEU A 29 -5.56 -12.61 3.60
N LEU A 30 -4.42 -11.93 3.43
CA LEU A 30 -3.49 -12.19 2.35
C LEU A 30 -2.92 -13.62 2.43
N ALA A 31 -2.49 -14.06 3.62
CA ALA A 31 -1.96 -15.41 3.83
C ALA A 31 -3.02 -16.48 3.52
N ALA A 32 -4.24 -16.31 4.03
CA ALA A 32 -5.38 -17.21 3.76
C ALA A 32 -5.68 -17.28 2.26
N ARG A 33 -5.70 -16.12 1.57
CA ARG A 33 -5.93 -16.07 0.12
C ARG A 33 -4.83 -16.79 -0.66
N ARG A 34 -3.56 -16.63 -0.28
CA ARG A 34 -2.43 -17.35 -0.91
C ARG A 34 -2.54 -18.85 -0.72
N GLN A 35 -2.92 -19.30 0.47
CA GLN A 35 -3.14 -20.73 0.75
C GLN A 35 -4.28 -21.29 -0.11
N GLN A 36 -5.40 -20.58 -0.20
CA GLN A 36 -6.52 -20.96 -1.05
C GLN A 36 -6.09 -21.12 -2.52
N LEU A 37 -5.40 -20.11 -3.09
CA LEU A 37 -4.94 -20.16 -4.48
C LEU A 37 -3.99 -21.33 -4.76
N ARG A 38 -3.06 -21.60 -3.84
CA ARG A 38 -2.18 -22.78 -3.91
C ARG A 38 -2.97 -24.08 -3.90
N SER A 39 -3.96 -24.20 -3.02
CA SER A 39 -4.80 -25.40 -2.91
C SER A 39 -5.63 -25.66 -4.16
N THR A 40 -5.98 -24.62 -4.93
CA THR A 40 -6.70 -24.73 -6.20
C THR A 40 -5.79 -24.87 -7.42
N GLY A 41 -4.47 -25.07 -7.22
CA GLY A 41 -3.50 -25.22 -8.31
C GLY A 41 -3.20 -23.95 -9.10
N ILE A 42 -3.66 -22.78 -8.63
CA ILE A 42 -3.39 -21.50 -9.28
C ILE A 42 -2.00 -21.04 -8.84
N PRO A 43 -1.03 -20.93 -9.77
CA PRO A 43 0.33 -20.52 -9.42
C PRO A 43 0.32 -19.08 -8.87
N LEU A 44 1.06 -18.86 -7.78
CA LEU A 44 1.31 -17.51 -7.26
C LEU A 44 2.41 -16.85 -8.09
N VAL A 45 2.01 -16.26 -9.21
CA VAL A 45 2.96 -15.69 -10.18
C VAL A 45 3.67 -14.47 -9.59
N ASN A 46 2.94 -13.59 -8.88
CA ASN A 46 3.43 -12.27 -8.47
C ASN A 46 3.48 -12.06 -6.95
N ARG A 47 4.30 -11.11 -6.52
CA ARG A 47 4.29 -10.58 -5.14
C ARG A 47 3.03 -9.75 -4.94
N PRO A 48 2.23 -10.02 -3.89
CA PRO A 48 1.13 -9.16 -3.51
C PRO A 48 1.61 -7.74 -3.18
N LEU A 49 0.87 -6.74 -3.65
CA LEU A 49 1.06 -5.35 -3.24
C LEU A 49 0.05 -5.04 -2.13
N VAL A 50 0.55 -4.51 -1.01
CA VAL A 50 -0.27 -4.09 0.12
C VAL A 50 -0.17 -2.58 0.27
N TYR A 51 -1.33 -1.94 0.30
CA TYR A 51 -1.48 -0.50 0.38
C TYR A 51 -2.12 -0.14 1.72
N LEU A 52 -1.42 0.64 2.53
CA LEU A 52 -2.02 1.38 3.65
C LEU A 52 -2.37 2.78 3.15
N ILE A 53 -3.63 3.18 3.27
CA ILE A 53 -4.07 4.56 3.02
C ILE A 53 -4.73 5.04 4.31
N THR A 54 -4.26 6.15 4.88
CA THR A 54 -4.72 6.65 6.18
C THR A 54 -4.77 8.18 6.20
N ASP A 55 -5.73 8.72 6.93
CA ASP A 55 -5.92 10.13 7.26
C ASP A 55 -5.62 10.44 8.74
N GLY A 56 -5.21 9.42 9.52
CA GLY A 56 -5.12 9.53 10.97
C GLY A 56 -3.93 8.82 11.60
N VAL A 57 -3.73 9.12 12.88
CA VAL A 57 -2.70 8.55 13.74
C VAL A 57 -3.11 7.17 14.27
N PRO A 58 -2.17 6.24 14.53
CA PRO A 58 -2.48 4.97 15.16
C PRO A 58 -3.12 5.18 16.53
N THR A 59 -4.25 4.51 16.75
CA THR A 59 -4.99 4.55 18.03
C THR A 59 -5.28 3.15 18.51
N ASP A 60 -5.61 3.01 19.80
CA ASP A 60 -6.20 1.80 20.33
C ASP A 60 -7.70 1.75 19.95
N PRO A 61 -8.41 0.65 20.23
CA PRO A 61 -9.86 0.56 19.97
C PRO A 61 -10.71 1.59 20.74
N HIS A 62 -10.12 2.33 21.68
CA HIS A 62 -10.77 3.40 22.44
C HIS A 62 -10.38 4.81 21.95
N GLY A 63 -9.65 4.93 20.83
CA GLY A 63 -9.24 6.19 20.22
C GLY A 63 -8.03 6.85 20.88
N ARG A 64 -7.32 6.17 21.79
CA ARG A 64 -6.10 6.71 22.40
C ARG A 64 -4.92 6.45 21.47
N ARG A 65 -4.16 7.50 21.16
CA ARG A 65 -2.94 7.37 20.36
C ARG A 65 -1.98 6.36 20.97
N ASN A 66 -1.35 5.54 20.14
CA ASN A 66 -0.34 4.59 20.58
C ASN A 66 0.77 4.41 19.55
N ASP A 67 1.91 3.86 20.00
CA ASP A 67 3.10 3.67 19.18
C ASP A 67 3.37 2.20 18.80
N ARG A 68 2.36 1.31 18.91
CA ARG A 68 2.51 -0.13 18.61
C ARG A 68 2.91 -0.40 17.16
N TRP A 69 2.74 0.60 16.29
CA TRP A 69 3.22 0.55 14.91
C TRP A 69 4.75 0.35 14.85
N ARG A 70 5.51 0.86 15.82
CA ARG A 70 6.98 0.70 15.89
C ARG A 70 7.38 -0.77 16.04
N ASP A 71 6.63 -1.53 16.84
CA ASP A 71 6.84 -2.97 17.04
C ASP A 71 6.38 -3.80 15.84
N PHE A 72 5.44 -3.27 15.05
CA PHE A 72 4.93 -3.94 13.86
C PHE A 72 5.78 -3.68 12.61
N ALA A 73 6.44 -2.53 12.52
CA ALA A 73 7.26 -2.19 11.37
C ALA A 73 8.35 -3.25 11.04
N PRO A 74 9.03 -3.92 12.01
CA PRO A 74 9.95 -5.02 11.72
C PRO A 74 9.29 -6.21 11.03
N VAL A 75 8.01 -6.47 11.34
CA VAL A 75 7.23 -7.54 10.71
C VAL A 75 7.05 -7.23 9.22
N ILE A 76 6.71 -5.98 8.87
CA ILE A 76 6.59 -5.54 7.47
C ILE A 76 7.91 -5.78 6.73
N ARG A 77 9.02 -5.30 7.29
CA ARG A 77 10.37 -5.48 6.72
C ARG A 77 10.73 -6.96 6.53
N GLN A 78 10.36 -7.83 7.46
CA GLN A 78 10.57 -9.26 7.32
C GLN A 78 9.78 -9.87 6.15
N GLN A 79 8.54 -9.40 5.93
CA GLN A 79 7.74 -9.86 4.79
C GLN A 79 8.33 -9.37 3.46
N GLU A 80 8.83 -8.14 3.39
CA GLU A 80 9.49 -7.59 2.21
C GLU A 80 10.80 -8.32 1.89
N ALA A 81 11.66 -8.53 2.90
CA ALA A 81 12.91 -9.26 2.78
C ALA A 81 12.69 -10.72 2.35
N GLY A 82 11.64 -11.35 2.88
CA GLY A 82 11.17 -12.67 2.45
C GLY A 82 10.51 -12.71 1.07
N LYS A 83 10.41 -11.57 0.38
CA LYS A 83 9.73 -11.42 -0.92
C LYS A 83 8.28 -11.89 -0.88
N HIS A 84 7.62 -11.80 0.28
CA HIS A 84 6.25 -12.24 0.49
C HIS A 84 5.21 -11.22 0.06
N LEU A 85 5.57 -9.94 0.09
CA LEU A 85 4.76 -8.81 -0.34
C LEU A 85 5.65 -7.61 -0.65
N LEU A 86 5.06 -6.59 -1.27
CA LEU A 86 5.55 -5.22 -1.30
C LEU A 86 4.56 -4.37 -0.51
N PHE A 87 5.06 -3.45 0.32
CA PHE A 87 4.23 -2.62 1.18
C PHE A 87 4.42 -1.14 0.81
N PHE A 88 3.31 -0.41 0.74
CA PHE A 88 3.28 1.02 0.45
C PHE A 88 2.38 1.73 1.46
N ALA A 89 2.80 2.90 1.94
CA ALA A 89 2.04 3.69 2.90
C ALA A 89 1.69 5.07 2.33
N PHE A 90 0.43 5.42 2.41
CA PHE A 90 -0.13 6.63 1.83
C PHE A 90 -0.84 7.46 2.89
N GLY A 91 -0.35 8.66 3.10
CA GLY A 91 -1.01 9.65 3.95
C GLY A 91 -1.90 10.56 3.13
N VAL A 92 -3.13 10.80 3.58
CA VAL A 92 -3.91 11.97 3.16
C VAL A 92 -3.85 13.04 4.26
N ASP A 93 -4.65 14.10 4.15
CA ASP A 93 -4.70 15.15 5.17
C ASP A 93 -5.01 14.56 6.56
N GLY A 94 -4.21 14.95 7.56
CA GLY A 94 -4.27 14.42 8.94
C GLY A 94 -3.36 13.22 9.24
N ALA A 95 -2.75 12.58 8.24
CA ALA A 95 -1.84 11.46 8.46
C ALA A 95 -0.49 11.89 9.03
N GLU A 96 0.09 11.05 9.89
CA GLU A 96 1.35 11.36 10.55
C GLU A 96 2.56 10.82 9.77
N GLN A 97 3.42 11.73 9.32
CA GLN A 97 4.60 11.40 8.52
C GLN A 97 5.54 10.42 9.24
N GLU A 98 5.74 10.56 10.55
CA GLU A 98 6.62 9.67 11.32
C GLU A 98 6.13 8.22 11.23
N VAL A 99 4.82 8.01 11.34
CA VAL A 99 4.20 6.68 11.26
C VAL A 99 4.36 6.10 9.86
N LEU A 100 4.05 6.89 8.83
CA LEU A 100 4.17 6.46 7.43
C LEU A 100 5.62 6.08 7.09
N ALA A 101 6.58 6.96 7.39
CA ALA A 101 7.99 6.73 7.13
C ALA A 101 8.56 5.58 7.99
N GLY A 102 8.05 5.39 9.21
CA GLY A 102 8.47 4.31 10.08
C GLY A 102 7.97 2.93 9.64
N LEU A 103 6.75 2.87 9.07
CA LEU A 103 6.17 1.64 8.51
C LEU A 103 6.73 1.32 7.12
N ALA A 104 6.97 2.33 6.29
CA ALA A 104 7.37 2.18 4.89
C ALA A 104 8.50 3.16 4.51
N PRO A 105 9.74 2.97 5.01
CA PRO A 105 10.83 3.95 4.86
C PRO A 105 11.13 4.38 3.42
N SER A 106 11.03 3.44 2.47
CA SER A 106 11.37 3.67 1.06
C SER A 106 10.15 3.74 0.13
N SER A 107 8.93 3.67 0.66
CA SER A 107 7.70 3.50 -0.14
C SER A 107 6.49 4.23 0.45
N TRP A 108 6.73 5.29 1.22
CA TRP A 108 5.67 6.16 1.75
C TRP A 108 5.51 7.42 0.91
N HIS A 109 4.27 7.90 0.78
CA HIS A 109 3.97 9.16 0.10
C HIS A 109 2.80 9.90 0.75
N PHE A 110 2.86 11.23 0.76
CA PHE A 110 1.67 12.05 0.97
C PHE A 110 0.91 12.22 -0.33
N LEU A 111 -0.38 11.96 -0.26
CA LEU A 111 -1.33 12.22 -1.31
C LEU A 111 -1.84 13.66 -1.17
N ALA A 112 -0.97 14.65 -1.39
CA ALA A 112 -1.32 16.06 -1.27
C ALA A 112 -2.39 16.44 -2.31
N ASN A 113 -3.62 16.76 -1.87
CA ASN A 113 -4.76 17.14 -2.72
C ASN A 113 -5.06 16.19 -3.89
N LEU A 114 -4.66 14.91 -3.79
CA LEU A 114 -4.70 14.00 -4.94
C LEU A 114 -6.12 13.51 -5.24
N SER A 115 -6.37 13.38 -6.54
CA SER A 115 -7.50 12.61 -7.05
C SER A 115 -7.24 11.12 -6.87
N PHE A 116 -8.30 10.32 -6.68
CA PHE A 116 -8.21 8.85 -6.65
C PHE A 116 -7.52 8.27 -7.90
N ALA A 117 -7.55 9.00 -9.03
CA ALA A 117 -6.84 8.65 -10.25
C ALA A 117 -5.31 8.61 -10.04
N GLU A 118 -4.75 9.50 -9.23
CA GLU A 118 -3.30 9.55 -8.97
C GLU A 118 -2.86 8.38 -8.08
N VAL A 119 -3.68 7.99 -7.12
CA VAL A 119 -3.50 6.74 -6.37
C VAL A 119 -3.55 5.54 -7.31
N LEU A 120 -4.51 5.51 -8.24
CA LEU A 120 -4.64 4.41 -9.19
C LEU A 120 -3.48 4.36 -10.19
N THR A 121 -2.93 5.49 -10.61
CA THR A 121 -1.71 5.57 -11.42
C THR A 121 -0.51 5.04 -10.65
N MET A 122 -0.33 5.42 -9.39
CA MET A 122 0.71 4.86 -8.52
C MET A 122 0.58 3.35 -8.37
N VAL A 123 -0.64 2.87 -8.13
CA VAL A 123 -0.96 1.45 -8.04
C VAL A 123 -0.63 0.74 -9.38
N SER A 124 -0.98 1.34 -10.51
CA SER A 124 -0.74 0.77 -11.84
C SER A 124 0.75 0.69 -12.16
N ALA A 125 1.51 1.77 -11.92
CA ALA A 125 2.97 1.79 -12.08
C ALA A 125 3.66 0.75 -11.17
N SER A 126 3.14 0.57 -9.95
CA SER A 126 3.62 -0.45 -9.00
C SER A 126 3.31 -1.86 -9.47
N ILE A 127 2.09 -2.11 -9.98
CA ILE A 127 1.69 -3.41 -10.54
C ILE A 127 2.55 -3.74 -11.74
N GLU A 128 2.74 -2.81 -12.68
CA GLU A 128 3.56 -3.04 -13.87
C GLU A 128 5.01 -3.34 -13.50
N SER A 129 5.60 -2.55 -12.60
CA SER A 129 6.95 -2.78 -12.07
C SER A 129 7.05 -4.15 -11.40
N ALA A 130 6.10 -4.50 -10.54
CA ALA A 130 6.05 -5.77 -9.82
C ALA A 130 5.68 -6.99 -10.69
N SER A 131 5.03 -6.78 -11.84
CA SER A 131 4.56 -7.81 -12.76
C SER A 131 5.57 -8.18 -13.84
N ALA A 132 6.63 -7.37 -14.04
CA ALA A 132 7.74 -7.77 -14.89
C ALA A 132 8.37 -9.05 -14.30
N ASP A 133 8.67 -10.06 -15.13
CA ASP A 133 9.19 -11.36 -14.69
C ASP A 133 10.40 -11.25 -13.75
N ALA A 134 11.23 -10.22 -13.94
CA ALA A 134 12.38 -9.90 -13.09
C ALA A 134 11.99 -9.43 -11.68
N ALA A 135 10.86 -8.74 -11.52
CA ALA A 135 10.41 -8.21 -10.23
C ALA A 135 9.88 -9.28 -9.28
N ARG A 136 9.81 -10.55 -9.69
CA ARG A 136 9.59 -11.66 -8.75
C ARG A 136 10.79 -11.87 -7.82
N SER A 137 11.99 -11.63 -8.31
CA SER A 137 13.24 -11.89 -7.61
C SER A 137 13.97 -10.61 -7.14
N LYS A 138 13.64 -9.44 -7.68
CA LYS A 138 14.23 -8.16 -7.26
C LYS A 138 14.04 -7.87 -5.75
N PRO A 139 15.03 -7.30 -5.05
CA PRO A 139 14.82 -6.71 -3.73
C PRO A 139 13.70 -5.66 -3.75
N SER A 140 13.01 -5.46 -2.63
CA SER A 140 11.93 -4.46 -2.52
C SER A 140 12.43 -3.04 -2.80
N GLU A 141 13.62 -2.69 -2.29
CA GLU A 141 14.29 -1.40 -2.51
C GLU A 141 14.39 -1.02 -3.99
N GLU A 142 14.76 -1.98 -4.85
CA GLU A 142 14.90 -1.77 -6.28
C GLU A 142 13.53 -1.51 -6.93
N VAL A 143 12.51 -2.28 -6.53
CA VAL A 143 11.14 -2.06 -7.02
C VAL A 143 10.61 -0.69 -6.60
N TYR A 144 10.92 -0.24 -5.38
CA TYR A 144 10.52 1.08 -4.90
C TYR A 144 11.21 2.21 -5.64
N SER A 145 12.52 2.07 -5.91
CA SER A 145 13.25 3.01 -6.77
C SER A 145 12.64 3.11 -8.17
N ASP A 146 12.29 1.97 -8.78
CA ASP A 146 11.65 1.91 -10.10
C ASP A 146 10.28 2.61 -10.10
N VAL A 147 9.48 2.42 -9.05
CA VAL A 147 8.19 3.11 -8.87
C VAL A 147 8.37 4.61 -8.70
N SER A 148 9.24 5.05 -7.78
CA SER A 148 9.50 6.48 -7.53
C SER A 148 9.99 7.21 -8.79
N SER A 149 10.93 6.62 -9.52
CA SER A 149 11.46 7.19 -10.77
C SER A 149 10.38 7.39 -11.84
N ARG A 150 9.41 6.46 -11.92
CA ARG A 150 8.28 6.58 -12.84
C ARG A 150 7.34 7.71 -12.46
N LEU A 151 7.04 7.85 -11.18
CA LEU A 151 6.13 8.89 -10.67
C LEU A 151 6.69 10.28 -10.89
N GLU A 152 7.99 10.47 -10.65
CA GLU A 152 8.67 11.73 -10.96
C GLU A 152 8.59 12.07 -12.44
N LYS A 153 8.81 11.07 -13.31
CA LYS A 153 8.70 11.26 -14.77
C LYS A 153 7.29 11.65 -15.19
N GLU A 154 6.26 11.00 -14.64
CA GLU A 154 4.85 11.31 -14.93
C GLU A 154 4.43 12.67 -14.39
N ALA A 155 4.87 13.04 -13.19
CA ALA A 155 4.64 14.37 -12.62
C ALA A 155 5.25 15.46 -13.51
N ARG A 156 6.49 15.27 -13.97
CA ARG A 156 7.19 16.20 -14.85
C ARG A 156 6.50 16.36 -16.20
N ILE A 157 6.02 15.27 -16.79
CA ILE A 157 5.26 15.32 -18.05
C ILE A 157 3.96 16.10 -17.86
N ARG A 158 3.24 15.87 -16.75
CA ARG A 158 1.99 16.57 -16.46
C ARG A 158 2.19 18.06 -16.22
N GLU A 159 3.25 18.44 -15.52
CA GLU A 159 3.61 19.85 -15.31
C GLU A 159 3.93 20.55 -16.65
N TYR A 160 4.70 19.89 -17.52
CA TYR A 160 4.97 20.39 -18.87
C TYR A 160 3.69 20.59 -19.70
N LEU A 161 2.76 19.64 -19.64
CA LEU A 161 1.48 19.75 -20.36
C LEU A 161 0.57 20.85 -19.81
N ARG A 162 0.60 21.14 -18.50
CA ARG A 162 -0.15 22.26 -17.91
C ARG A 162 0.45 23.62 -18.24
N GLY A 163 1.76 23.72 -18.43
CA GLY A 163 2.44 24.98 -18.78
C GLY A 163 2.30 25.39 -20.25
N LEU A 164 1.68 24.54 -21.09
CA LEU A 164 1.46 24.78 -22.52
C LEU A 164 0.03 25.25 -22.86
N GLY A 165 -0.87 25.34 -21.87
CA GLY A 165 -2.24 25.85 -22.02
C GLY A 165 -2.42 27.18 -21.32
#